data_AF-A0A7R7CPI7-F1
#
_entry.id   AF-A0A7R7CPI7-F1
#
_cell.length_a   1.000
_cell.length_b   1.000
_cell.length_c   1.000
_cell.angle_alpha   90.00
_cell.angle_beta   90.00
_cell.angle_gamma   90.00
#
_symmetry.space_group_name_H-M   'P 1'
#
loop_
_entity.id
_entity.type
_entity.pdbx_description
1 polymer ?
#
loop_
_entity_poly.entity_id
_entity_poly.type
_entity_poly.pdbx_seq_one_letter_code
_entity_poly.pdbx_strand_id
1 'polypeptide(L)'
;MQSKVTTLEVARCICAADEFGRKMGLHITMGDDFEAYVGITSRLPGKSPTYPSFRSDCSDLPPGKAFWIVGRDREGRVAHVQALRLDHLSNTDLAEHLGSLRAWFADPNLKVGPGSSSRCDAPTARSITGLVAYHGDIWLREDFRGRGLSTFIGHIAFGLAWANWAPDFIYVLVAGWHIEKGVVDRYGYLHCEPHGSVLHLPAHGIDDDDWLIWLTRDELLKTLLHHCGRQIPGMGFALVFKSLQSYMGAKNGRHKIEFQLG
;
A
#
# COMPACT_ATOMS: atom_id res chain seq x y z
N MET A 1 -23.72 6.58 -12.64
CA MET A 1 -24.30 5.84 -11.51
C MET A 1 -23.19 5.02 -10.87
N GLN A 2 -22.56 5.51 -9.78
CA GLN A 2 -21.52 4.76 -9.08
C GLN A 2 -22.14 3.50 -8.49
N SER A 3 -21.68 2.31 -8.89
CA SER A 3 -22.09 1.07 -8.21
C SER A 3 -21.55 1.15 -6.78
N LYS A 4 -22.44 1.18 -5.79
CA LYS A 4 -22.04 1.16 -4.38
C LYS A 4 -21.38 -0.19 -4.10
N VAL A 5 -20.07 -0.20 -3.92
CA VAL A 5 -19.36 -1.41 -3.50
C VAL A 5 -19.77 -1.73 -2.07
N THR A 6 -20.22 -2.96 -1.87
CA THR A 6 -20.71 -3.44 -0.58
C THR A 6 -19.58 -4.07 0.23
N THR A 7 -19.70 -4.03 1.56
CA THR A 7 -18.80 -4.76 2.46
C THR A 7 -18.71 -6.25 2.12
N LEU A 8 -19.81 -6.85 1.64
CA LEU A 8 -19.85 -8.25 1.23
C LEU A 8 -18.96 -8.52 0.00
N GLU A 9 -18.94 -7.63 -0.98
CA GLU A 9 -18.06 -7.76 -2.14
C GLU A 9 -16.59 -7.67 -1.75
N VAL A 10 -16.23 -6.72 -0.88
CA VAL A 10 -14.86 -6.60 -0.38
C VAL A 10 -14.46 -7.84 0.42
N ALA A 11 -15.34 -8.37 1.28
CA ALA A 11 -15.09 -9.59 2.03
C ALA A 11 -14.80 -10.80 1.10
N ARG A 12 -15.56 -10.95 0.00
CA ARG A 12 -15.29 -12.00 -1.00
C ARG A 12 -13.92 -11.85 -1.64
N CYS A 13 -13.49 -10.63 -1.91
CA CYS A 13 -12.19 -10.37 -2.53
C CYS A 13 -11.03 -10.63 -1.56
N ILE A 14 -11.21 -10.33 -0.27
CA ILE A 14 -10.25 -10.71 0.78
C ILE A 14 -10.13 -12.25 0.85
N CYS A 15 -11.26 -12.98 0.86
CA CYS A 15 -11.24 -14.44 0.88
C CYS A 15 -10.52 -15.02 -0.35
N ALA A 16 -10.82 -14.51 -1.55
CA ALA A 16 -10.17 -14.96 -2.78
C ALA A 16 -8.65 -14.70 -2.77
N ALA A 17 -8.24 -13.55 -2.23
CA ALA A 17 -6.83 -13.26 -2.03
C ALA A 17 -6.19 -14.26 -1.05
N ASP A 18 -6.77 -14.50 0.13
CA ASP A 18 -6.25 -15.49 1.10
C ASP A 18 -6.12 -16.89 0.48
N GLU A 19 -7.14 -17.35 -0.24
CA GLU A 19 -7.10 -18.63 -0.95
C GLU A 19 -5.97 -18.71 -1.98
N PHE A 20 -5.74 -17.63 -2.74
CA PHE A 20 -4.62 -17.55 -3.66
C PHE A 20 -3.27 -17.62 -2.92
N GLY A 21 -3.12 -16.89 -1.82
CA GLY A 21 -1.95 -16.96 -0.95
C GLY A 21 -1.67 -18.39 -0.48
N ARG A 22 -2.71 -19.09 0.01
CA ARG A 22 -2.62 -20.50 0.44
C ARG A 22 -2.18 -21.43 -0.68
N LYS A 23 -2.72 -21.27 -1.90
CA LYS A 23 -2.31 -22.05 -3.08
C LYS A 23 -0.83 -21.83 -3.40
N MET A 24 -0.34 -20.62 -3.20
CA MET A 24 1.08 -20.27 -3.35
C MET A 24 1.96 -20.67 -2.15
N GLY A 25 1.38 -21.35 -1.15
CA GLY A 25 2.09 -21.85 0.02
C GLY A 25 2.29 -20.82 1.13
N LEU A 26 1.53 -19.73 1.14
CA LEU A 26 1.52 -18.74 2.21
C LEU A 26 0.28 -18.88 3.09
N HIS A 27 0.49 -18.98 4.40
CA HIS A 27 -0.55 -18.84 5.40
C HIS A 27 -0.45 -17.46 6.05
N ILE A 28 -1.49 -16.64 5.91
CA ILE A 28 -1.53 -15.27 6.40
C ILE A 28 -2.13 -15.22 7.80
N THR A 29 -1.51 -14.42 8.66
CA THR A 29 -2.00 -14.04 9.99
C THR A 29 -1.97 -12.53 10.14
N MET A 30 -2.89 -11.99 10.92
CA MET A 30 -2.94 -10.57 11.27
C MET A 30 -2.78 -10.38 12.78
N GLY A 31 -2.35 -9.20 13.18
CA GLY A 31 -2.36 -8.76 14.58
C GLY A 31 -2.04 -7.27 14.70
N ASP A 32 -2.04 -6.79 15.93
CA ASP A 32 -1.84 -5.38 16.28
C ASP A 32 -0.80 -5.18 17.40
N ASP A 33 -0.21 -6.25 17.93
CA ASP A 33 0.96 -6.19 18.81
C ASP A 33 2.22 -5.88 18.00
N PHE A 34 2.61 -4.59 17.98
CA PHE A 34 3.78 -4.13 17.25
C PHE A 34 5.12 -4.44 17.95
N GLU A 35 5.12 -4.76 19.24
CA GLU A 35 6.34 -5.24 19.92
C GLU A 35 6.67 -6.65 19.45
N ALA A 36 5.67 -7.54 19.40
CA ALA A 36 5.81 -8.87 18.82
C ALA A 36 6.19 -8.79 17.34
N TYR A 37 5.60 -7.86 16.58
CA TYR A 37 5.93 -7.64 15.17
C TYR A 37 7.40 -7.25 14.97
N VAL A 38 7.92 -6.28 15.73
CA VAL A 38 9.35 -5.89 15.68
C VAL A 38 10.25 -7.06 16.07
N GLY A 39 9.85 -7.89 17.04
CA GLY A 39 10.54 -9.12 17.40
C GLY A 39 10.62 -10.14 16.26
N ILE A 40 9.61 -10.19 15.38
CA ILE A 40 9.58 -11.01 14.17
C ILE A 40 10.50 -10.40 13.09
N THR A 41 10.30 -9.13 12.76
CA THR A 41 10.95 -8.48 11.61
C THR A 41 12.45 -8.30 11.78
N SER A 42 12.92 -8.05 13.01
CA SER A 42 14.34 -7.91 13.35
C SER A 42 15.18 -9.17 13.09
N ARG A 43 14.53 -10.33 12.94
CA ARG A 43 15.20 -11.62 12.69
C ARG A 43 15.17 -12.04 11.22
N LEU A 44 14.56 -11.25 10.34
CA LEU A 44 14.39 -11.60 8.93
C LEU A 44 15.67 -11.32 8.13
N PRO A 45 16.28 -12.33 7.49
CA PRO A 45 17.50 -12.14 6.72
C PRO A 45 17.30 -11.14 5.57
N GLY A 46 18.19 -10.15 5.49
CA GLY A 46 18.17 -9.15 4.43
C GLY A 46 16.99 -8.17 4.47
N LYS A 47 16.22 -8.13 5.56
CA LYS A 47 15.22 -7.09 5.80
C LYS A 47 15.86 -5.93 6.58
N SER A 48 15.68 -4.70 6.11
CA SER A 48 16.04 -3.50 6.88
C SER A 48 15.21 -3.40 8.18
N PRO A 49 15.75 -2.79 9.25
CA PRO A 49 15.00 -2.57 10.49
C PRO A 49 13.61 -1.97 10.24
N THR A 50 12.61 -2.38 11.03
CA THR A 50 11.26 -1.81 10.95
C THR A 50 11.31 -0.30 11.19
N TYR A 51 10.68 0.46 10.31
CA TYR A 51 10.70 1.91 10.33
C TYR A 51 10.01 2.46 11.60
N PRO A 52 10.39 3.67 12.06
CA PRO A 52 9.77 4.32 13.23
C PRO A 52 8.24 4.40 13.17
N SER A 53 7.66 4.48 11.97
CA SER A 53 6.21 4.50 11.74
C SER A 53 5.46 3.24 12.24
N PHE A 54 6.17 2.12 12.42
CA PHE A 54 5.62 0.83 12.85
C PHE A 54 6.33 0.26 14.10
N ARG A 55 6.95 1.12 14.91
CA ARG A 55 7.51 0.75 16.20
C ARG A 55 6.77 1.47 17.32
N SER A 56 6.31 0.73 18.32
CA SER A 56 5.57 1.28 19.48
C SER A 56 6.43 2.21 20.35
N ASP A 57 7.76 2.07 20.32
CA ASP A 57 8.66 2.98 21.01
C ASP A 57 8.83 4.33 20.30
N CYS A 58 8.50 4.43 19.01
CA CYS A 58 8.56 5.65 18.21
C CYS A 58 7.17 6.28 18.00
N SER A 59 6.20 5.50 17.54
CA SER A 59 4.88 5.93 17.08
C SER A 59 3.74 5.39 17.96
N ASP A 60 2.64 6.13 18.00
CA ASP A 60 1.40 5.69 18.63
C ASP A 60 0.66 4.72 17.69
N LEU A 61 0.58 3.45 18.09
CA LEU A 61 -0.02 2.37 17.31
C LEU A 61 -1.16 1.70 18.11
N PRO A 62 -2.23 2.44 18.47
CA PRO A 62 -3.29 1.88 19.29
C PRO A 62 -4.12 0.85 18.49
N PRO A 63 -4.76 -0.11 19.18
CA PRO A 63 -5.67 -1.06 18.56
C PRO A 63 -6.72 -0.36 17.68
N GLY A 64 -6.99 -0.95 16.51
CA GLY A 64 -7.94 -0.41 15.53
C GLY A 64 -7.39 0.72 14.64
N LYS A 65 -6.21 1.28 14.91
CA LYS A 65 -5.54 2.27 14.03
C LYS A 65 -4.32 1.75 13.32
N ALA A 66 -3.81 0.58 13.69
CA ALA A 66 -2.71 -0.06 12.99
C ALA A 66 -2.85 -1.58 13.10
N PHE A 67 -2.35 -2.28 12.09
CA PHE A 67 -2.25 -3.73 12.11
C PHE A 67 -1.09 -4.18 11.22
N TRP A 68 -0.57 -5.37 11.49
CA TRP A 68 0.41 -6.04 10.65
C TRP A 68 -0.19 -7.29 10.02
N ILE A 69 0.45 -7.73 8.93
CA ILE A 69 0.15 -8.96 8.22
C ILE A 69 1.46 -9.75 8.11
N VAL A 70 1.45 -11.00 8.57
CA VAL A 70 2.58 -11.93 8.44
C VAL A 70 2.15 -13.15 7.65
N GLY A 71 2.88 -13.45 6.58
CA GLY A 71 2.77 -14.68 5.80
C GLY A 71 3.85 -15.69 6.16
N ARG A 72 3.45 -16.92 6.47
CA ARG A 72 4.35 -18.04 6.75
C ARG A 72 4.25 -19.11 5.66
N ASP A 73 5.38 -19.73 5.35
CA ASP A 73 5.41 -20.87 4.44
C ASP A 73 4.84 -22.15 5.09
N ARG A 74 4.83 -23.26 4.35
CA ARG A 74 4.33 -24.56 4.81
C ARG A 74 5.11 -25.14 6.00
N GLU A 75 6.33 -24.66 6.25
CA GLU A 75 7.17 -25.05 7.38
C GLU A 75 7.00 -24.09 8.57
N GLY A 76 6.09 -23.12 8.46
CA GLY A 76 5.86 -22.12 9.50
C GLY A 76 6.90 -20.99 9.52
N ARG A 77 7.83 -20.93 8.56
CA ARG A 77 8.84 -19.87 8.49
C ARG A 77 8.26 -18.63 7.86
N VAL A 78 8.63 -17.45 8.36
CA VAL A 78 8.18 -16.18 7.79
C VAL A 78 8.69 -16.05 6.35
N ALA A 79 7.78 -15.74 5.45
CA ALA A 79 8.02 -15.55 4.03
C ALA A 79 7.55 -14.16 3.56
N HIS A 80 6.65 -13.51 4.29
CA HIS A 80 6.15 -12.19 3.97
C HIS A 80 5.79 -11.41 5.24
N VAL A 81 6.07 -10.10 5.24
CA VAL A 81 5.54 -9.15 6.22
C VAL A 81 5.12 -7.86 5.53
N GLN A 82 4.12 -7.19 6.09
CA GLN A 82 3.71 -5.82 5.76
C GLN A 82 2.92 -5.26 6.94
N ALA A 83 2.87 -3.94 7.05
CA ALA A 83 2.13 -3.24 8.09
C ALA A 83 1.33 -2.07 7.51
N LEU A 84 0.22 -1.77 8.18
CA LEU A 84 -0.66 -0.68 7.82
C LEU A 84 -1.00 0.13 9.07
N ARG A 85 -1.11 1.44 8.91
CA ARG A 85 -1.64 2.35 9.93
C ARG A 85 -2.57 3.37 9.31
N LEU A 86 -3.46 3.92 10.12
CA LEU A 86 -4.43 4.93 9.76
C LEU A 86 -4.08 6.26 10.44
N ASP A 87 -3.85 7.27 9.62
CA ASP A 87 -3.62 8.63 10.06
C ASP A 87 -4.85 9.50 9.76
N HIS A 88 -5.25 10.28 10.77
CA HIS A 88 -6.41 11.17 10.68
C HIS A 88 -5.92 12.57 10.30
N LEU A 89 -5.97 12.90 9.01
CA LEU A 89 -5.50 14.15 8.44
C LEU A 89 -6.68 15.10 8.13
N SER A 90 -7.64 15.23 9.04
CA SER A 90 -8.80 16.13 8.83
C SER A 90 -8.46 17.61 9.02
N ASN A 91 -7.38 17.92 9.76
CA ASN A 91 -6.96 19.28 10.10
C ASN A 91 -5.54 19.61 9.58
N THR A 92 -5.01 18.79 8.70
CA THR A 92 -3.67 18.92 8.09
C THR A 92 -3.69 18.17 6.76
N ASP A 93 -2.58 18.18 6.02
CA ASP A 93 -2.42 17.42 4.80
C ASP A 93 -1.25 16.43 4.91
N LEU A 94 -1.15 15.51 3.94
CA LEU A 94 -0.08 14.51 3.94
C LEU A 94 1.31 15.14 3.86
N ALA A 95 1.46 16.25 3.16
CA ALA A 95 2.76 16.91 3.03
C ALA A 95 3.25 17.46 4.38
N GLU A 96 2.38 18.14 5.13
CA GLU A 96 2.66 18.62 6.49
C GLU A 96 2.84 17.45 7.46
N HIS A 97 2.03 16.40 7.36
CA HIS A 97 2.15 15.21 8.22
C HIS A 97 3.51 14.52 8.08
N LEU A 98 3.99 14.34 6.84
CA LEU A 98 5.32 13.78 6.55
C LEU A 98 6.43 14.75 6.97
N GLY A 99 6.35 16.01 6.55
CA GLY A 99 7.38 17.02 6.82
C GLY A 99 7.55 17.37 8.30
N SER A 100 6.49 17.29 9.09
CA SER A 100 6.54 17.49 10.55
C SER A 100 7.07 16.28 11.32
N LEU A 101 7.47 15.20 10.62
CA LEU A 101 7.93 13.93 11.16
C LEU A 101 6.88 13.14 11.98
N ARG A 102 5.62 13.59 12.00
CA ARG A 102 4.52 12.94 12.74
C ARG A 102 4.12 11.58 12.17
N ALA A 103 4.45 11.31 10.91
CA ALA A 103 4.32 9.98 10.32
C ALA A 103 5.25 8.94 10.95
N TRP A 104 6.36 9.39 11.56
CA TRP A 104 7.45 8.55 12.05
C TRP A 104 7.52 8.49 13.57
N PHE A 105 7.11 9.56 14.25
CA PHE A 105 7.17 9.70 15.70
C PHE A 105 5.88 10.30 16.25
N ALA A 106 5.38 9.74 17.35
CA ALA A 106 4.24 10.29 18.10
C ALA A 106 4.54 11.70 18.63
N ASP A 107 5.76 11.90 19.15
CA ASP A 107 6.27 13.20 19.57
C ASP A 107 7.64 13.45 18.92
N PRO A 108 7.66 14.11 17.75
CA PRO A 108 8.90 14.43 17.05
C PRO A 108 9.86 15.29 17.88
N ASN A 109 9.36 16.17 18.76
CA ASN A 109 10.19 17.06 19.55
C ASN A 109 11.06 16.31 20.57
N LEU A 110 10.61 15.13 21.00
CA LEU A 110 11.31 14.31 21.97
C LEU A 110 12.12 13.18 21.34
N LYS A 111 11.63 12.61 20.22
CA LYS A 111 12.11 11.31 19.72
C LYS A 111 12.99 11.36 18.48
N VAL A 112 13.02 12.46 17.73
CA VAL A 112 13.65 12.48 16.40
C VAL A 112 15.20 12.49 16.44
N GLY A 113 15.79 12.98 17.53
CA GLY A 113 17.24 13.14 17.68
C GLY A 113 17.82 14.33 16.91
N PRO A 114 19.06 14.78 17.24
CA PRO A 114 19.68 15.93 16.60
C PRO A 114 19.95 15.72 15.10
N GLY A 115 19.78 16.78 14.31
CA GLY A 115 20.05 16.78 12.86
C GLY A 115 18.92 16.17 12.02
N SER A 116 17.89 15.62 12.63
CA SER A 116 16.79 15.00 11.91
C SER A 116 15.88 16.00 11.21
N SER A 117 15.42 15.66 10.02
CA SER A 117 14.52 16.49 9.21
C SER A 117 13.69 15.63 8.26
N SER A 118 12.54 16.16 7.85
CA SER A 118 11.76 15.58 6.77
C SER A 118 11.09 16.68 5.95
N ARG A 119 10.86 16.40 4.67
CA ARG A 119 10.08 17.25 3.79
C ARG A 119 9.35 16.38 2.77
N CYS A 120 8.15 16.81 2.40
CA CYS A 120 7.38 16.26 1.29
C CYS A 120 7.22 17.36 0.24
N ASP A 121 7.77 17.10 -0.95
CA ASP A 121 7.69 18.02 -2.09
C ASP A 121 6.70 17.56 -3.17
N ALA A 122 6.14 16.35 -3.03
CA ALA A 122 5.09 15.84 -3.91
C ALA A 122 3.88 16.79 -3.90
N PRO A 123 3.56 17.48 -5.01
CA PRO A 123 2.50 18.50 -5.03
C PRO A 123 1.14 17.98 -4.61
N THR A 124 0.78 16.74 -4.97
CA THR A 124 -0.53 16.17 -4.66
C THR A 124 -0.69 15.83 -3.19
N ALA A 125 0.40 15.67 -2.42
CA ALA A 125 0.34 15.40 -0.99
C ALA A 125 -0.42 16.50 -0.21
N ARG A 126 -0.40 17.75 -0.69
CA ARG A 126 -1.19 18.86 -0.11
C ARG A 126 -2.70 18.73 -0.30
N SER A 127 -3.14 17.87 -1.22
CA SER A 127 -4.55 17.58 -1.47
C SER A 127 -5.02 16.29 -0.76
N ILE A 128 -4.10 15.52 -0.16
CA ILE A 128 -4.42 14.28 0.55
C ILE A 128 -4.72 14.61 2.00
N THR A 129 -6.01 14.53 2.36
CA THR A 129 -6.56 14.82 3.69
C THR A 129 -7.61 13.77 4.07
N GLY A 130 -8.15 13.83 5.29
CA GLY A 130 -9.20 12.91 5.76
C GLY A 130 -8.64 11.65 6.42
N LEU A 131 -9.23 10.48 6.13
CA LEU A 131 -8.76 9.19 6.62
C LEU A 131 -7.71 8.61 5.66
N VAL A 132 -6.44 8.61 6.06
CA VAL A 132 -5.33 8.25 5.17
C VAL A 132 -4.62 7.02 5.71
N ALA A 133 -4.63 5.93 4.95
CA ALA A 133 -3.93 4.70 5.30
C ALA A 133 -2.49 4.72 4.76
N TYR A 134 -1.51 4.54 5.62
CA TYR A 134 -0.14 4.28 5.22
C TYR A 134 0.09 2.77 5.15
N HIS A 135 0.57 2.29 4.01
CA HIS A 135 0.93 0.90 3.77
C HIS A 135 2.45 0.81 3.61
N GLY A 136 3.09 0.00 4.45
CA GLY A 136 4.55 -0.06 4.50
C GLY A 136 5.11 -1.29 5.17
N ASP A 137 6.39 -1.21 5.52
CA ASP A 137 7.20 -2.30 6.07
C ASP A 137 7.14 -3.62 5.26
N ILE A 138 6.93 -3.49 3.95
CA ILE A 138 6.71 -4.62 3.05
C ILE A 138 8.02 -5.36 2.82
N TRP A 139 8.02 -6.66 3.08
CA TRP A 139 9.12 -7.55 2.73
C TRP A 139 8.59 -8.89 2.25
N LEU A 140 9.24 -9.42 1.22
CA LEU A 140 8.97 -10.74 0.65
C LEU A 140 10.30 -11.49 0.57
N ARG A 141 10.31 -12.71 1.10
CA ARG A 141 11.48 -13.58 1.05
C ARG A 141 11.86 -13.89 -0.39
N GLU A 142 13.16 -13.98 -0.65
CA GLU A 142 13.71 -14.04 -2.00
C GLU A 142 13.11 -15.17 -2.85
N ASP A 143 12.96 -16.36 -2.28
CA ASP A 143 12.38 -17.52 -2.94
C ASP A 143 10.92 -17.29 -3.37
N PHE A 144 10.16 -16.43 -2.68
CA PHE A 144 8.77 -16.09 -3.04
C PHE A 144 8.66 -14.95 -4.07
N ARG A 145 9.74 -14.25 -4.40
CA ARG A 145 9.74 -13.17 -5.40
C ARG A 145 9.58 -13.75 -6.82
N GLY A 146 9.02 -12.93 -7.72
CA GLY A 146 8.81 -13.33 -9.12
C GLY A 146 7.69 -14.34 -9.37
N ARG A 147 7.02 -14.84 -8.33
CA ARG A 147 5.92 -15.83 -8.43
C ARG A 147 4.52 -15.22 -8.61
N GLY A 148 4.44 -13.94 -9.01
CA GLY A 148 3.16 -13.22 -9.12
C GLY A 148 2.51 -12.85 -7.77
N LEU A 149 3.23 -13.01 -6.65
CA LEU A 149 2.71 -12.72 -5.30
C LEU A 149 2.62 -11.23 -4.97
N SER A 150 3.31 -10.36 -5.69
CA SER A 150 3.24 -8.91 -5.48
C SER A 150 1.80 -8.41 -5.58
N THR A 151 1.06 -8.85 -6.59
CA THR A 151 -0.35 -8.49 -6.77
C THR A 151 -1.23 -8.99 -5.62
N PHE A 152 -0.95 -10.19 -5.09
CA PHE A 152 -1.64 -10.70 -3.91
C PHE A 152 -1.37 -9.87 -2.65
N ILE A 153 -0.10 -9.51 -2.42
CA ILE A 153 0.34 -8.71 -1.27
C ILE A 153 -0.40 -7.36 -1.23
N GLY A 154 -0.45 -6.67 -2.37
CA GLY A 154 -1.20 -5.42 -2.50
C GLY A 154 -2.70 -5.60 -2.19
N HIS A 155 -3.34 -6.60 -2.79
CA HIS A 155 -4.79 -6.75 -2.62
C HIS A 155 -5.23 -7.19 -1.23
N ILE A 156 -4.46 -8.04 -0.55
CA ILE A 156 -4.80 -8.40 0.83
C ILE A 156 -4.69 -7.16 1.73
N ALA A 157 -3.66 -6.33 1.55
CA ALA A 157 -3.51 -5.06 2.26
C ALA A 157 -4.67 -4.09 1.96
N PHE A 158 -5.02 -3.94 0.68
CA PHE A 158 -6.11 -3.05 0.23
C PHE A 158 -7.47 -3.46 0.79
N GLY A 159 -7.79 -4.76 0.73
CA GLY A 159 -9.06 -5.29 1.19
C GLY A 159 -9.19 -5.13 2.70
N LEU A 160 -8.13 -5.44 3.44
CA LEU A 160 -8.11 -5.30 4.90
C LEU A 160 -8.13 -3.83 5.33
N ALA A 161 -7.42 -2.93 4.66
CA ALA A 161 -7.50 -1.49 4.92
C ALA A 161 -8.93 -0.96 4.70
N TRP A 162 -9.59 -1.39 3.62
CA TRP A 162 -10.98 -1.05 3.37
C TRP A 162 -11.90 -1.58 4.47
N ALA A 163 -11.77 -2.86 4.82
CA ALA A 163 -12.63 -3.51 5.80
C ALA A 163 -12.50 -2.89 7.21
N ASN A 164 -11.30 -2.46 7.58
CA ASN A 164 -11.06 -1.86 8.90
C ASN A 164 -11.44 -0.38 8.94
N TRP A 165 -11.13 0.38 7.88
CA TRP A 165 -11.14 1.84 7.96
C TRP A 165 -11.92 2.54 6.87
N ALA A 166 -12.16 1.87 5.73
CA ALA A 166 -12.66 2.48 4.50
C ALA A 166 -12.00 3.86 4.26
N PRO A 167 -10.68 3.92 4.01
CA PRO A 167 -9.94 5.18 3.97
C PRO A 167 -10.29 6.02 2.72
N ASP A 168 -10.05 7.33 2.81
CA ASP A 168 -10.14 8.26 1.68
C ASP A 168 -8.97 8.10 0.72
N PHE A 169 -7.79 7.76 1.26
CA PHE A 169 -6.58 7.50 0.51
C PHE A 169 -5.79 6.35 1.14
N ILE A 170 -5.06 5.60 0.32
CA ILE A 170 -4.00 4.71 0.78
C ILE A 170 -2.71 5.05 0.03
N TYR A 171 -1.60 5.15 0.76
CA TYR A 171 -0.31 5.51 0.18
C TYR A 171 0.85 4.63 0.65
N VAL A 172 1.93 4.64 -0.12
CA VAL A 172 3.21 4.00 0.17
C VAL A 172 4.32 4.99 -0.16
N LEU A 173 5.43 4.86 0.55
CA LEU A 173 6.68 5.53 0.25
C LEU A 173 7.69 4.48 -0.21
N VAL A 174 8.29 4.68 -1.38
CA VAL A 174 9.27 3.74 -1.94
C VAL A 174 10.47 4.44 -2.53
N ALA A 175 11.64 3.84 -2.33
CA ALA A 175 12.86 4.31 -2.97
C ALA A 175 12.73 4.27 -4.51
N GLY A 176 13.30 5.27 -5.20
CA GLY A 176 13.14 5.46 -6.64
C GLY A 176 13.45 4.24 -7.51
N TRP A 177 14.43 3.40 -7.12
CA TRP A 177 14.78 2.19 -7.85
C TRP A 177 13.64 1.13 -7.90
N HIS A 178 12.66 1.19 -6.99
CA HIS A 178 11.45 0.36 -7.07
C HIS A 178 10.49 0.82 -8.17
N ILE A 179 10.45 2.13 -8.46
CA ILE A 179 9.67 2.70 -9.56
C ILE A 179 10.23 2.21 -10.89
N GLU A 180 11.54 2.31 -11.07
CA GLU A 180 12.23 1.94 -12.32
C GLU A 180 12.04 0.46 -12.69
N LYS A 181 11.84 -0.41 -11.70
CA LYS A 181 11.60 -1.84 -11.90
C LYS A 181 10.13 -2.20 -12.14
N GLY A 182 9.23 -1.21 -12.20
CA GLY A 182 7.78 -1.41 -12.39
C GLY A 182 7.13 -2.24 -11.27
N VAL A 183 7.72 -2.23 -10.07
CA VAL A 183 7.21 -3.01 -8.92
C VAL A 183 5.89 -2.43 -8.41
N VAL A 184 5.73 -1.12 -8.53
CA VAL A 184 4.55 -0.35 -8.13
C VAL A 184 3.30 -0.75 -8.92
N ASP A 185 3.41 -0.80 -10.24
CA ASP A 185 2.31 -1.17 -11.13
C ASP A 185 1.79 -2.58 -10.81
N ARG A 186 2.69 -3.48 -10.37
CA ARG A 186 2.34 -4.85 -9.99
C ARG A 186 1.56 -4.94 -8.68
N TYR A 187 1.69 -3.95 -7.80
CA TYR A 187 0.90 -3.83 -6.56
C TYR A 187 -0.48 -3.20 -6.81
N GLY A 188 -0.69 -2.55 -7.97
CA GLY A 188 -1.99 -1.98 -8.35
C GLY A 188 -2.20 -0.52 -7.93
N TYR A 189 -1.13 0.19 -7.57
CA TYR A 189 -1.16 1.64 -7.38
C TYR A 189 -1.26 2.35 -8.74
N LEU A 190 -1.90 3.53 -8.76
CA LEU A 190 -2.20 4.25 -10.00
C LEU A 190 -1.46 5.58 -10.15
N HIS A 191 -1.03 6.16 -9.04
CA HIS A 191 -0.38 7.47 -9.03
C HIS A 191 1.00 7.39 -8.40
N CYS A 192 1.94 8.16 -8.93
CA CYS A 192 3.27 8.30 -8.37
C CYS A 192 3.82 9.72 -8.58
N GLU A 193 4.49 10.24 -7.55
CA GLU A 193 5.20 11.52 -7.58
C GLU A 193 6.55 11.38 -6.85
N PRO A 194 7.64 11.99 -7.34
CA PRO A 194 8.92 11.97 -6.66
C PRO A 194 8.88 12.83 -5.39
N HIS A 195 9.88 12.65 -4.52
CA HIS A 195 10.08 13.45 -3.30
C HIS A 195 8.85 13.47 -2.38
N GLY A 196 8.20 12.31 -2.28
CA GLY A 196 7.11 12.06 -1.34
C GLY A 196 7.57 12.16 0.11
N SER A 197 8.78 11.68 0.41
CA SER A 197 9.42 11.85 1.70
C SER A 197 10.93 11.92 1.52
N VAL A 198 11.48 13.12 1.62
CA VAL A 198 12.92 13.34 1.79
C VAL A 198 13.18 13.31 3.30
N LEU A 199 13.68 12.18 3.81
CA LEU A 199 13.77 11.87 5.23
C LEU A 199 15.21 11.67 5.65
N HIS A 200 15.64 12.44 6.65
CA HIS A 200 16.96 12.32 7.24
C HIS A 200 16.83 12.08 8.75
N LEU A 201 17.20 10.88 9.23
CA LEU A 201 17.20 10.49 10.64
C LEU A 201 18.54 9.85 11.02
N PRO A 202 19.58 10.64 11.35
CA PRO A 202 20.93 10.13 11.63
C PRO A 202 20.99 9.09 12.75
N ALA A 203 20.25 9.30 13.84
CA ALA A 203 20.20 8.39 14.98
C ALA A 203 19.62 7.00 14.60
N HIS A 204 18.91 6.91 13.49
CA HIS A 204 18.31 5.69 12.97
C HIS A 204 19.03 5.16 11.72
N GLY A 205 20.06 5.85 11.22
CA GLY A 205 20.76 5.50 9.99
C GLY A 205 19.87 5.56 8.74
N ILE A 206 18.85 6.43 8.74
CA ILE A 206 17.92 6.61 7.63
C ILE A 206 18.25 7.90 6.88
N ASP A 207 18.42 7.79 5.57
CA ASP A 207 18.65 8.90 4.65
C ASP A 207 17.99 8.53 3.30
N ASP A 208 16.69 8.80 3.21
CA ASP A 208 15.83 8.33 2.14
C ASP A 208 15.25 9.50 1.32
N ASP A 209 15.09 9.28 0.02
CA ASP A 209 14.32 10.12 -0.90
C ASP A 209 13.29 9.23 -1.59
N ASP A 210 12.14 9.08 -0.93
CA ASP A 210 11.09 8.18 -1.35
C ASP A 210 10.08 8.87 -2.25
N TRP A 211 9.59 8.12 -3.24
CA TRP A 211 8.44 8.49 -4.06
C TRP A 211 7.14 8.28 -3.30
N LEU A 212 6.22 9.24 -3.45
CA LEU A 212 4.84 9.09 -3.00
C LEU A 212 4.04 8.31 -4.04
N ILE A 213 3.34 7.28 -3.58
CA ILE A 213 2.48 6.45 -4.42
C ILE A 213 1.16 6.26 -3.71
N TRP A 214 0.04 6.42 -4.41
CA TRP A 214 -1.26 6.37 -3.75
C TRP A 214 -2.41 5.86 -4.64
N LEU A 215 -3.52 5.59 -3.96
CA LEU A 215 -4.85 5.38 -4.52
C LEU A 215 -5.83 6.27 -3.78
N THR A 216 -6.77 6.85 -4.51
CA THR A 216 -8.00 7.40 -3.91
C THR A 216 -8.93 6.27 -3.46
N ARG A 217 -9.92 6.59 -2.63
CA ARG A 217 -11.03 5.71 -2.22
C ARG A 217 -11.65 4.94 -3.39
N ASP A 218 -12.04 5.65 -4.44
CA ASP A 218 -12.72 5.07 -5.61
C ASP A 218 -11.79 4.14 -6.40
N GLU A 219 -10.51 4.48 -6.48
CA GLU A 219 -9.51 3.67 -7.17
C GLU A 219 -9.15 2.42 -6.38
N LEU A 220 -9.00 2.53 -5.06
CA LEU A 220 -8.82 1.41 -4.15
C LEU A 220 -9.93 0.36 -4.35
N LEU A 221 -11.19 0.81 -4.35
CA LEU A 221 -12.34 -0.04 -4.61
C LEU A 221 -12.32 -0.67 -6.01
N LYS A 222 -12.03 0.11 -7.04
CA LYS A 222 -11.97 -0.39 -8.43
C LYS A 222 -10.86 -1.43 -8.59
N THR A 223 -9.68 -1.20 -8.01
CA THR A 223 -8.53 -2.13 -8.06
C THR A 223 -8.87 -3.45 -7.38
N LEU A 224 -9.52 -3.40 -6.20
CA LEU A 224 -9.99 -4.59 -5.49
C LEU A 224 -10.97 -5.41 -6.33
N LEU A 225 -12.00 -4.78 -6.88
CA LEU A 225 -13.04 -5.48 -7.64
C LEU A 225 -12.53 -6.02 -8.98
N HIS A 226 -11.66 -5.28 -9.67
CA HIS A 226 -11.11 -5.71 -10.96
C HIS A 226 -10.36 -7.04 -10.85
N HIS A 227 -9.54 -7.21 -9.82
CA HIS A 227 -8.75 -8.43 -9.65
C HIS A 227 -9.54 -9.60 -9.11
N CYS A 228 -10.47 -9.33 -8.20
CA CYS A 228 -11.41 -10.30 -7.67
C CYS A 228 -12.24 -10.95 -8.79
N GLY A 229 -12.75 -10.14 -9.74
CA GLY A 229 -13.47 -10.64 -10.91
C GLY A 229 -12.63 -11.46 -11.89
N ARG A 230 -11.29 -11.31 -11.88
CA ARG A 230 -10.36 -12.12 -12.70
C ARG A 230 -10.00 -13.46 -12.07
N GLN A 231 -10.01 -13.55 -10.74
CA GLN A 231 -9.64 -14.76 -10.00
C GLN A 231 -10.82 -15.71 -9.73
N ILE A 232 -12.06 -15.21 -9.81
CA ILE A 232 -13.30 -16.00 -9.63
C ILE A 232 -14.05 -16.08 -10.98
N PRO A 233 -13.91 -17.17 -11.77
CA PRO A 233 -14.76 -17.39 -12.93
C PRO A 233 -16.22 -17.58 -12.46
N GLY A 234 -17.09 -16.60 -12.73
CA GLY A 234 -18.54 -16.68 -12.40
C GLY A 234 -19.13 -15.46 -11.69
N MET A 235 -18.34 -14.53 -11.18
CA MET A 235 -18.86 -13.21 -10.77
C MET A 235 -18.97 -12.32 -12.01
N GLY A 236 -20.18 -12.22 -12.57
CA GLY A 236 -20.48 -11.37 -13.72
C GLY A 236 -20.24 -9.88 -13.43
N PHE A 237 -19.02 -9.40 -13.63
CA PHE A 237 -18.68 -7.98 -13.75
C PHE A 237 -18.23 -7.66 -15.19
N ALA A 238 -19.08 -7.98 -16.16
CA ALA A 238 -18.81 -7.73 -17.57
C ALA A 238 -18.94 -6.25 -17.99
N LEU A 239 -19.27 -5.32 -17.08
CA LEU A 239 -19.67 -3.95 -17.43
C LEU A 239 -18.61 -2.86 -17.28
N VAL A 240 -17.45 -3.11 -16.65
CA VAL A 240 -16.40 -2.08 -16.51
C VAL A 240 -15.38 -2.11 -17.68
N PHE A 241 -15.41 -3.16 -18.50
CA PHE A 241 -14.37 -3.42 -19.52
C PHE A 241 -14.34 -2.43 -20.69
N LYS A 242 -15.39 -1.65 -20.95
CA LYS A 242 -15.41 -0.74 -22.11
C LYS A 242 -14.77 0.63 -21.88
N SER A 243 -14.49 1.05 -20.64
CA SER A 243 -14.02 2.43 -20.39
C SER A 243 -12.49 2.60 -20.40
N LEU A 244 -11.72 1.54 -20.14
CA LEU A 244 -10.26 1.64 -20.02
C LEU A 244 -9.52 1.51 -21.36
N GLN A 245 -10.10 0.81 -22.35
CA GLN A 245 -9.52 0.79 -23.71
C GLN A 245 -9.63 2.15 -24.41
N SER A 246 -10.68 2.93 -24.14
CA SER A 246 -10.81 4.29 -24.69
C SER A 246 -9.80 5.28 -24.12
N TYR A 247 -9.32 5.08 -22.89
CA TYR A 247 -8.34 5.98 -22.27
C TYR A 247 -6.90 5.73 -22.74
N MET A 248 -6.56 4.49 -23.08
CA MET A 248 -5.24 4.14 -23.63
C MET A 248 -5.14 4.32 -25.16
N GLY A 249 -6.25 4.27 -25.89
CA GLY A 249 -6.28 4.51 -27.35
C GLY A 249 -6.17 5.98 -27.78
N ALA A 250 -6.43 6.93 -26.88
CA ALA A 250 -6.47 8.36 -27.22
C ALA A 250 -5.10 9.07 -27.19
N LYS A 251 -4.05 8.45 -26.63
CA LYS A 251 -2.70 9.06 -26.56
C LYS A 251 -1.79 8.79 -27.76
N ASN A 252 -2.17 7.90 -28.67
CA ASN A 252 -1.40 7.61 -29.89
C ASN A 252 -2.24 7.90 -31.14
N GLY A 253 -2.61 9.16 -31.32
CA GLY A 253 -3.22 9.62 -32.56
C GLY A 253 -2.19 9.68 -33.68
N ARG A 254 -2.19 8.67 -34.58
CA ARG A 254 -1.92 8.79 -36.03
C ARG A 254 -2.51 7.57 -36.73
N HIS A 255 -3.72 7.73 -37.28
CA HIS A 255 -4.01 7.59 -38.72
C HIS A 255 -5.52 7.47 -38.95
N LYS A 256 -6.00 8.29 -39.91
CA LYS A 256 -7.29 8.17 -40.60
C LYS A 256 -7.49 6.73 -41.09
N ILE A 257 -8.66 6.13 -40.84
CA ILE A 257 -9.31 5.25 -41.82
C ILE A 257 -10.83 5.48 -41.74
N GLU A 258 -11.41 5.63 -42.94
CA GLU A 258 -12.79 5.95 -43.29
C GLU A 258 -13.81 4.89 -42.85
N PHE A 259 -15.04 5.35 -42.65
CA PHE A 259 -16.25 4.54 -42.58
C PHE A 259 -16.57 3.94 -43.95
N GLN A 260 -16.83 2.64 -44.03
CA GLN A 260 -17.80 2.09 -44.98
C GLN A 260 -18.66 1.01 -44.31
N LEU A 261 -19.97 1.19 -44.53
CA LEU A 261 -21.08 0.31 -44.16
C LEU A 261 -21.10 -0.95 -45.03
N GLY A 262 -21.53 -2.06 -44.44
CA GLY A 262 -21.91 -3.31 -45.08
C GLY A 262 -22.57 -4.22 -44.06
#